data_AF-A0A6P0DUL8-F1
#
_entry.id   AF-A0A6P0DUL8-F1
#
_cell.length_a   1.000
_cell.length_b   1.000
_cell.length_c   1.000
_cell.angle_alpha   90.00
_cell.angle_beta   90.00
_cell.angle_gamma   90.00
#
_symmetry.space_group_name_H-M   'P 1'
#
loop_
_entity.id
_entity.type
_entity.pdbx_description
1 polymer ?
#
loop_
_entity_poly.entity_id
_entity_poly.type
_entity_poly.pdbx_seq_one_letter_code
_entity_poly.pdbx_strand_id
1 'polypeptide(L)'
;TREALQQFACLGNIADIATLSLVLGIPEEEVAGALWPAVAHELLEGLAGAYRFVHDRVQEAAYSLIPEERRGELHLRIGRLLAANTAPELIDDYVFEIVSQLNRGAALITSTKEREQLAEFNLLAGKRAAASTAYASALNYFVAGTTLLPEDAWERQRQLTFALELNRAECEFHLGALPDAEERLAQLSNRAVCSDDQAAVACLRIDLYAALGQTGRSAAVGLDHVRQHLGIDWAPHPADEEVQREYGRIWSQLGSRAIEELIDLPLMRDPASASTLDILTRLVGAVWHT
;
A
#
# COMPACT_ATOMS: atom_id res chain seq x y z
N THR A 1 2.44 -31.80 22.35
CA THR A 1 2.94 -31.88 20.96
C THR A 1 1.90 -31.60 19.90
N ARG A 2 0.77 -32.33 19.80
CA ARG A 2 -0.21 -32.12 18.71
C ARG A 2 -0.73 -30.69 18.61
N GLU A 3 -1.16 -30.11 19.74
CA GLU A 3 -1.62 -28.72 19.78
C GLU A 3 -0.49 -27.72 19.42
N ALA A 4 0.74 -27.97 19.89
CA ALA A 4 1.88 -27.13 19.54
C ALA A 4 2.18 -27.15 18.03
N LEU A 5 2.09 -28.33 17.38
CA LEU A 5 2.23 -28.45 15.93
C LEU A 5 1.10 -27.75 15.17
N GLN A 6 -0.14 -27.78 15.68
CA GLN A 6 -1.26 -27.06 15.09
C GLN A 6 -1.01 -25.55 15.11
N GLN A 7 -0.60 -25.00 16.26
CA GLN A 7 -0.31 -23.56 16.38
C GLN A 7 0.91 -23.15 15.57
N PHE A 8 1.96 -23.96 15.54
CA PHE A 8 3.12 -23.71 14.67
C PHE A 8 2.71 -23.76 13.19
N ALA A 9 1.87 -24.71 12.78
CA ALA A 9 1.41 -24.77 11.39
C ALA A 9 0.65 -23.52 10.95
N CYS A 10 0.01 -22.77 11.87
CA CYS A 10 -0.59 -21.47 11.55
C CYS A 10 0.45 -20.40 11.18
N LEU A 11 1.68 -20.48 11.70
CA LEU A 11 2.79 -19.54 11.40
C LEU A 11 3.46 -19.83 10.05
N GLY A 12 3.28 -21.04 9.52
CA GLY A 12 3.87 -21.47 8.26
C GLY A 12 4.85 -22.62 8.46
N ASN A 13 5.86 -22.69 7.60
CA ASN A 13 6.78 -23.82 7.54
C ASN A 13 7.97 -23.71 8.51
N ILE A 14 8.35 -22.48 8.87
CA ILE A 14 9.49 -22.15 9.74
C ILE A 14 9.10 -21.06 10.73
N ALA A 15 9.60 -21.16 11.96
CA ALA A 15 9.44 -20.11 12.97
C ALA A 15 10.63 -20.14 13.95
N ASP A 16 11.07 -18.95 14.37
CA ASP A 16 12.07 -18.82 15.42
C ASP A 16 11.50 -19.18 16.82
N ILE A 17 12.42 -19.44 17.75
CA ILE A 17 12.05 -19.86 19.12
C ILE A 17 11.24 -18.79 19.84
N ALA A 18 11.55 -17.50 19.64
CA ALA A 18 10.83 -16.39 20.28
C ALA A 18 9.36 -16.33 19.83
N THR A 19 9.11 -16.45 18.53
CA THR A 19 7.77 -16.50 17.93
C THR A 19 6.99 -17.73 18.41
N LEU A 20 7.65 -18.89 18.45
CA LEU A 20 7.05 -20.13 18.95
C LEU A 20 6.69 -20.02 20.44
N SER A 21 7.60 -19.51 21.26
CA SER A 21 7.38 -19.23 22.68
C SER A 21 6.15 -18.35 22.88
N LEU A 22 6.08 -17.23 22.13
CA LEU A 22 4.98 -16.29 22.19
C LEU A 22 3.64 -16.94 21.85
N VAL A 23 3.58 -17.70 20.76
CA VAL A 23 2.33 -18.29 20.26
C VAL A 23 1.86 -19.44 21.13
N LEU A 24 2.78 -20.32 21.53
CA LEU A 24 2.52 -21.44 22.42
C LEU A 24 2.21 -20.99 23.85
N GLY A 25 2.62 -19.77 24.24
CA GLY A 25 2.42 -19.24 25.57
C GLY A 25 3.27 -19.94 26.63
N ILE A 26 4.48 -20.38 26.25
CA ILE A 26 5.45 -21.07 27.12
C ILE A 26 6.81 -20.36 27.05
N PRO A 27 7.66 -20.43 28.09
CA PRO A 27 9.02 -19.89 28.03
C PRO A 27 9.85 -20.47 26.87
N GLU A 28 10.78 -19.68 26.32
CA GLU A 28 11.66 -20.13 25.22
C GLU A 28 12.40 -21.43 25.54
N GLU A 29 12.85 -21.58 26.79
CA GLU A 29 13.52 -22.78 27.29
C GLU A 29 12.65 -24.05 27.28
N GLU A 30 11.32 -23.89 27.30
CA GLU A 30 10.37 -25.01 27.24
C GLU A 30 9.98 -25.39 25.81
N VAL A 31 10.22 -24.53 24.81
CA VAL A 31 9.85 -24.77 23.41
C VAL A 31 10.50 -26.06 22.88
N ALA A 32 11.77 -26.28 23.21
CA ALA A 32 12.49 -27.48 22.80
C ALA A 32 11.83 -28.75 23.36
N GLY A 33 11.41 -28.74 24.62
CA GLY A 33 10.70 -29.85 25.24
C GLY A 33 9.32 -30.09 24.62
N ALA A 34 8.58 -29.01 24.32
CA ALA A 34 7.25 -29.08 23.72
C ALA A 34 7.25 -29.66 22.29
N LEU A 35 8.31 -29.37 21.52
CA LEU A 35 8.48 -29.82 20.13
C LEU A 35 9.31 -31.09 19.98
N TRP A 36 10.06 -31.51 21.01
CA TRP A 36 10.91 -32.69 20.98
C TRP A 36 10.23 -33.95 20.44
N PRO A 37 8.99 -34.32 20.84
CA PRO A 37 8.36 -35.52 20.30
C PRO A 37 8.12 -35.44 18.78
N ALA A 38 7.90 -34.24 18.22
CA ALA A 38 7.76 -34.06 16.79
C ALA A 38 9.11 -34.16 16.05
N VAL A 39 10.19 -33.68 16.68
CA VAL A 39 11.56 -33.86 16.18
C VAL A 39 11.97 -35.34 16.19
N ALA A 40 11.68 -36.05 17.28
CA ALA A 40 11.97 -37.48 17.42
C ALA A 40 11.20 -38.36 16.42
N HIS A 41 10.07 -37.87 15.89
CA HIS A 41 9.29 -38.51 14.85
C HIS A 41 9.57 -37.95 13.45
N GLU A 42 10.64 -37.17 13.27
CA GLU A 42 11.04 -36.58 11.99
C GLU A 42 9.93 -35.74 11.33
N LEU A 43 9.06 -35.13 12.13
CA LEU A 43 8.03 -34.20 11.65
C LEU A 43 8.56 -32.76 11.59
N LEU A 44 9.48 -32.43 12.50
CA LEU A 44 10.19 -31.17 12.56
C LEU A 44 11.69 -31.41 12.53
N GLU A 45 12.43 -30.43 12.01
CA GLU A 45 13.86 -30.29 12.22
C GLU A 45 14.16 -29.07 13.09
N GLY A 46 15.15 -29.19 13.97
CA GLY A 46 15.71 -28.08 14.71
C GLY A 46 16.80 -27.39 13.90
N LEU A 47 16.72 -26.07 13.80
CA LEU A 47 17.71 -25.18 13.18
C LEU A 47 18.37 -24.33 14.28
N ALA A 48 19.41 -23.59 13.92
CA ALA A 48 20.03 -22.62 14.84
C ALA A 48 19.02 -21.51 15.19
N GLY A 49 18.36 -21.62 16.34
CA GLY A 49 17.40 -20.64 16.85
C GLY A 49 15.97 -20.75 16.29
N ALA A 50 15.66 -21.80 15.52
CA ALA A 50 14.36 -21.97 14.88
C ALA A 50 13.96 -23.44 14.73
N TYR A 51 12.70 -23.69 14.40
CA TYR A 51 12.20 -24.99 13.97
C TYR A 51 11.59 -24.87 12.57
N ARG A 52 11.67 -25.96 11.81
CA ARG A 52 11.05 -26.07 10.48
C ARG A 52 10.32 -27.40 10.36
N PHE A 53 9.16 -27.44 9.71
CA PHE A 53 8.59 -28.71 9.29
C PHE A 53 9.48 -29.35 8.22
N VAL A 54 9.71 -30.65 8.32
CA VAL A 54 10.58 -31.34 7.36
C VAL A 54 10.07 -31.20 5.92
N HIS A 55 8.75 -31.12 5.75
CA HIS A 55 8.07 -30.93 4.48
C HIS A 55 6.76 -30.16 4.67
N ASP A 56 6.38 -29.35 3.68
CA ASP A 56 5.12 -28.61 3.64
C ASP A 56 3.89 -29.50 3.89
N ARG A 57 3.88 -30.76 3.41
CA ARG A 57 2.76 -31.69 3.66
C ARG A 57 2.55 -32.03 5.14
N VAL A 58 3.61 -31.99 5.95
CA VAL A 58 3.50 -32.21 7.40
C VAL A 58 2.88 -30.99 8.06
N GLN A 59 3.29 -29.79 7.64
CA GLN A 59 2.68 -28.52 8.06
C GLN A 59 1.18 -28.51 7.68
N GLU A 60 0.85 -28.84 6.43
CA GLU A 60 -0.53 -28.89 5.93
C GLU A 60 -1.38 -29.91 6.71
N ALA A 61 -0.81 -31.09 7.01
CA ALA A 61 -1.49 -32.10 7.81
C ALA A 61 -1.74 -31.60 9.25
N ALA A 62 -0.73 -30.98 9.88
CA ALA A 62 -0.87 -30.40 11.22
C ALA A 62 -1.94 -29.30 11.23
N TYR A 63 -1.92 -28.39 10.26
CA TYR A 63 -2.93 -27.34 10.10
C TYR A 63 -4.33 -27.91 9.84
N SER A 64 -4.43 -28.96 9.01
CA SER A 64 -5.71 -29.59 8.66
C SER A 64 -6.40 -30.25 9.85
N LEU A 65 -5.64 -30.65 10.88
CA LEU A 65 -6.19 -31.19 12.13
C LEU A 65 -6.89 -30.13 13.00
N ILE A 66 -6.76 -28.84 12.67
CA ILE A 66 -7.51 -27.75 13.33
C ILE A 66 -8.91 -27.72 12.72
N PRO A 67 -9.98 -27.87 13.54
CA PRO A 67 -11.36 -27.71 13.07
C PRO A 67 -11.55 -26.36 12.37
N GLU A 68 -12.24 -26.35 11.24
CA GLU A 68 -12.35 -25.18 10.37
C GLU A 68 -12.92 -23.97 11.11
N GLU A 69 -13.89 -24.20 11.99
CA GLU A 69 -14.55 -23.19 12.80
C GLU A 69 -13.60 -22.52 13.81
N ARG A 70 -12.53 -23.22 14.21
CA ARG A 70 -11.54 -22.72 15.18
C ARG A 70 -10.34 -22.04 14.51
N ARG A 71 -10.17 -22.17 13.20
CA ARG A 71 -8.99 -21.61 12.49
C ARG A 71 -8.98 -20.09 12.56
N GLY A 72 -10.12 -19.45 12.36
CA GLY A 72 -10.25 -18.00 12.45
C GLY A 72 -9.86 -17.46 13.83
N GLU A 73 -10.33 -18.12 14.91
CA GLU A 73 -10.00 -17.75 16.29
C GLU A 73 -8.50 -17.87 16.58
N LEU A 74 -7.89 -18.96 16.10
CA LEU A 74 -6.46 -19.20 16.31
C LEU A 74 -5.61 -18.20 15.55
N HIS A 75 -5.92 -17.94 14.28
CA HIS A 75 -5.24 -16.93 13.48
C HIS A 75 -5.39 -15.53 14.08
N LEU A 76 -6.58 -15.18 14.56
CA LEU A 76 -6.80 -13.90 15.23
C LEU A 76 -5.98 -13.79 16.52
N ARG A 77 -5.94 -14.84 17.35
CA ARG A 77 -5.10 -14.87 18.56
C ARG A 77 -3.63 -14.67 18.22
N ILE A 78 -3.11 -15.39 17.23
CA ILE A 78 -1.71 -15.29 16.81
C ILE A 78 -1.41 -13.88 16.30
N GLY A 79 -2.23 -13.35 15.38
CA GLY A 79 -2.02 -12.01 14.82
C GLY A 79 -2.05 -10.92 15.89
N ARG A 80 -2.92 -11.03 16.90
CA ARG A 80 -2.96 -10.12 18.05
C ARG A 80 -1.69 -10.21 18.91
N LEU A 81 -1.19 -11.43 19.16
CA LEU A 81 0.05 -11.62 19.91
C LEU A 81 1.24 -11.01 19.18
N LEU A 82 1.36 -11.24 17.87
CA LEU A 82 2.42 -10.66 17.04
C LEU A 82 2.35 -9.13 17.06
N ALA A 83 1.18 -8.55 16.80
CA ALA A 83 1.00 -7.10 16.80
C ALA A 83 1.29 -6.46 18.17
N ALA A 84 0.89 -7.10 19.27
CA ALA A 84 1.10 -6.57 20.62
C ALA A 84 2.55 -6.67 21.12
N ASN A 85 3.35 -7.60 20.57
CA ASN A 85 4.74 -7.83 20.98
C ASN A 85 5.76 -7.31 19.95
N THR A 86 5.30 -6.70 18.87
CA THR A 86 6.16 -6.00 17.91
C THR A 86 6.26 -4.54 18.33
N ALA A 87 7.49 -4.04 18.52
CA ALA A 87 7.71 -2.62 18.81
C ALA A 87 7.16 -1.76 17.66
N PRO A 88 6.57 -0.57 17.92
CA PRO A 88 5.99 0.26 16.88
C PRO A 88 6.93 0.54 15.69
N GLU A 89 8.22 0.68 15.96
CA GLU A 89 9.26 0.95 14.97
C GLU A 89 9.57 -0.24 14.06
N LEU A 90 9.22 -1.47 14.50
CA LEU A 90 9.44 -2.72 13.78
C LEU A 90 8.16 -3.22 13.09
N ILE A 91 7.03 -2.56 13.27
CA ILE A 91 5.75 -3.01 12.68
C ILE A 91 5.86 -3.14 11.16
N ASP A 92 6.56 -2.21 10.49
CA ASP A 92 6.74 -2.27 9.04
C ASP A 92 7.50 -3.53 8.61
N ASP A 93 8.54 -3.93 9.36
CA ASP A 93 9.35 -5.11 9.07
C ASP A 93 8.55 -6.42 9.18
N TYR A 94 7.63 -6.51 10.15
CA TYR A 94 6.81 -7.69 10.44
C TYR A 94 5.36 -7.59 9.93
N VAL A 95 5.06 -6.59 9.10
CA VAL A 95 3.68 -6.28 8.71
C VAL A 95 3.01 -7.46 7.99
N PHE A 96 3.76 -8.20 7.15
CA PHE A 96 3.24 -9.33 6.39
C PHE A 96 2.82 -10.49 7.28
N GLU A 97 3.65 -10.85 8.27
CA GLU A 97 3.34 -11.87 9.27
C GLU A 97 2.08 -11.47 10.04
N ILE A 98 2.00 -10.22 10.51
CA ILE A 98 0.86 -9.71 11.28
C ILE A 98 -0.44 -9.78 10.45
N VAL A 99 -0.46 -9.19 9.25
CA VAL A 99 -1.69 -9.14 8.43
C VAL A 99 -2.08 -10.52 7.90
N SER A 100 -1.12 -11.42 7.62
CA SER A 100 -1.41 -12.78 7.17
C SER A 100 -2.24 -13.57 8.20
N GLN A 101 -2.01 -13.29 9.49
CA GLN A 101 -2.74 -13.89 10.60
C GLN A 101 -4.07 -13.16 10.83
N LEU A 102 -4.02 -11.84 10.99
CA LEU A 102 -5.21 -11.06 11.33
C LEU A 102 -6.28 -11.10 10.22
N ASN A 103 -5.91 -11.07 8.94
CA ASN A 103 -6.87 -11.13 7.83
C ASN A 103 -7.63 -12.46 7.80
N ARG A 104 -7.02 -13.58 8.20
CA ARG A 104 -7.70 -14.88 8.30
C ARG A 104 -8.69 -14.95 9.46
N GLY A 105 -8.51 -14.11 10.47
CA GLY A 105 -9.41 -13.95 11.61
C GLY A 105 -10.37 -12.77 11.50
N ALA A 106 -10.32 -11.99 10.41
CA ALA A 106 -10.96 -10.68 10.31
C ALA A 106 -12.48 -10.71 10.55
N ALA A 107 -13.16 -11.78 10.12
CA ALA A 107 -14.60 -11.95 10.31
C ALA A 107 -15.04 -12.01 11.78
N LEU A 108 -14.12 -12.33 12.70
CA LEU A 108 -14.37 -12.41 14.13
C LEU A 108 -14.10 -11.10 14.87
N ILE A 109 -13.59 -10.07 14.17
CA ILE A 109 -13.28 -8.76 14.75
C ILE A 109 -14.57 -7.92 14.79
N THR A 110 -15.08 -7.69 15.99
CA THR A 110 -16.30 -6.88 16.22
C THR A 110 -16.02 -5.44 16.60
N SER A 111 -14.83 -5.16 17.13
CA SER A 111 -14.43 -3.80 17.54
C SER A 111 -14.09 -2.95 16.32
N THR A 112 -14.76 -1.82 16.15
CA THR A 112 -14.45 -0.84 15.09
C THR A 112 -12.99 -0.39 15.17
N LYS A 113 -12.48 -0.12 16.37
CA LYS A 113 -11.08 0.31 16.56
C LYS A 113 -10.08 -0.74 16.08
N GLU A 114 -10.37 -2.02 16.34
CA GLU A 114 -9.49 -3.11 15.91
C GLU A 114 -9.56 -3.32 14.39
N ARG A 115 -10.75 -3.15 13.79
CA ARG A 115 -10.91 -3.19 12.32
C ARG A 115 -10.14 -2.05 11.65
N GLU A 116 -10.21 -0.84 12.20
CA GLU A 116 -9.45 0.31 11.73
C GLU A 116 -7.93 0.06 11.84
N GLN A 117 -7.46 -0.47 12.97
CA GLN A 117 -6.05 -0.84 13.14
C GLN A 117 -5.59 -1.91 12.13
N LEU A 118 -6.41 -2.92 11.86
CA LEU A 118 -6.10 -3.92 10.83
C LEU A 118 -6.12 -3.31 9.42
N ALA A 119 -6.98 -2.32 9.16
CA ALA A 119 -6.97 -1.58 7.91
C ALA A 119 -5.67 -0.76 7.74
N GLU A 120 -5.13 -0.18 8.81
CA GLU A 120 -3.80 0.49 8.80
C GLU A 120 -2.67 -0.49 8.50
N PHE A 121 -2.66 -1.67 9.12
CA PHE A 121 -1.67 -2.71 8.81
C PHE A 121 -1.78 -3.18 7.35
N ASN A 122 -2.99 -3.33 6.82
CA ASN A 122 -3.20 -3.67 5.41
C ASN A 122 -2.73 -2.55 4.47
N LEU A 123 -2.94 -1.27 4.82
CA LEU A 123 -2.38 -0.16 4.06
C LEU A 123 -0.85 -0.23 4.00
N LEU A 124 -0.21 -0.52 5.14
CA LEU A 124 1.24 -0.62 5.24
C LEU A 124 1.78 -1.81 4.43
N ALA A 125 1.19 -3.00 4.59
CA ALA A 125 1.55 -4.20 3.83
C ALA A 125 1.35 -3.99 2.32
N GLY A 126 0.25 -3.35 1.92
CA GLY A 126 -0.03 -3.03 0.54
C GLY A 126 1.01 -2.09 -0.07
N LYS A 127 1.39 -1.02 0.65
CA LYS A 127 2.44 -0.09 0.21
C LYS A 127 3.79 -0.79 0.04
N ARG A 128 4.17 -1.65 0.99
CA ARG A 128 5.43 -2.41 0.94
C ARG A 128 5.44 -3.40 -0.23
N ALA A 129 4.32 -4.08 -0.49
CA ALA A 129 4.16 -4.96 -1.64
C ALA A 129 4.24 -4.17 -2.97
N ALA A 130 3.58 -3.03 -3.07
CA ALA A 130 3.61 -2.17 -4.25
C ALA A 130 5.03 -1.62 -4.54
N ALA A 131 5.77 -1.22 -3.50
CA ALA A 131 7.17 -0.80 -3.63
C ALA A 131 8.10 -1.90 -4.19
N SER A 132 7.71 -3.17 -4.02
CA SER A 132 8.39 -4.34 -4.59
C SER A 132 7.78 -4.79 -5.93
N THR A 133 6.92 -3.97 -6.55
CA THR A 133 6.16 -4.26 -7.79
C THR A 133 5.20 -5.46 -7.71
N ALA A 134 4.89 -5.93 -6.49
CA ALA A 134 3.94 -7.02 -6.26
C ALA A 134 2.49 -6.52 -6.24
N TYR A 135 2.05 -5.88 -7.33
CA TYR A 135 0.77 -5.17 -7.41
C TYR A 135 -0.45 -6.05 -7.14
N ALA A 136 -0.44 -7.34 -7.53
CA ALA A 136 -1.54 -8.26 -7.23
C ALA A 136 -1.69 -8.51 -5.73
N SER A 137 -0.57 -8.69 -5.01
CA SER A 137 -0.57 -8.83 -3.55
C SER A 137 -0.95 -7.53 -2.87
N ALA A 138 -0.42 -6.40 -3.34
CA ALA A 138 -0.77 -5.08 -2.83
C ALA A 138 -2.27 -4.81 -2.94
N LEU A 139 -2.88 -5.09 -4.09
CA LEU A 139 -4.31 -4.97 -4.32
C LEU A 139 -5.12 -5.79 -3.31
N ASN A 140 -4.72 -7.03 -3.03
CA ASN A 140 -5.39 -7.87 -2.03
C ASN A 140 -5.38 -7.22 -0.63
N TYR A 141 -4.25 -6.63 -0.22
CA TYR A 141 -4.17 -5.93 1.05
C TYR A 141 -5.04 -4.67 1.07
N PHE A 142 -5.01 -3.84 0.02
CA PHE A 142 -5.84 -2.64 -0.04
C PHE A 142 -7.35 -2.98 -0.02
N VAL A 143 -7.77 -4.02 -0.76
CA VAL A 143 -9.15 -4.52 -0.72
C VAL A 143 -9.53 -5.03 0.68
N ALA A 144 -8.66 -5.78 1.34
CA ALA A 144 -8.89 -6.24 2.71
C ALA A 144 -9.03 -5.05 3.68
N GLY A 145 -8.16 -4.04 3.56
CA GLY A 145 -8.22 -2.81 4.34
C GLY A 145 -9.53 -2.05 4.15
N THR A 146 -9.95 -1.81 2.90
CA THR A 146 -11.24 -1.14 2.60
C THR A 146 -12.42 -1.92 3.19
N THR A 147 -12.44 -3.24 3.07
CA THR A 147 -13.55 -4.09 3.56
C THR A 147 -13.72 -4.00 5.08
N LEU A 148 -12.65 -3.69 5.81
CA LEU A 148 -12.68 -3.55 7.26
C LEU A 148 -13.28 -2.21 7.71
N LEU A 149 -13.24 -1.17 6.89
CA LEU A 149 -13.72 0.14 7.27
C LEU A 149 -15.26 0.21 7.28
N PRO A 150 -15.86 0.89 8.28
CA PRO A 150 -17.31 1.11 8.32
C PRO A 150 -17.78 2.12 7.27
N GLU A 151 -19.09 2.21 7.04
CA GLU A 151 -19.67 3.15 6.05
C GLU A 151 -19.35 4.63 6.36
N ASP A 152 -19.23 4.99 7.64
CA ASP A 152 -18.87 6.33 8.12
C ASP A 152 -17.36 6.62 8.08
N ALA A 153 -16.53 5.70 7.55
CA ALA A 153 -15.07 5.85 7.52
C ALA A 153 -14.60 7.06 6.71
N TRP A 154 -15.36 7.51 5.71
CA TRP A 154 -15.05 8.73 4.97
C TRP A 154 -15.12 10.00 5.83
N GLU A 155 -15.90 9.99 6.92
CA GLU A 155 -16.01 11.09 7.86
C GLU A 155 -14.97 10.98 8.97
N ARG A 156 -14.82 9.77 9.55
CA ARG A 156 -13.98 9.55 10.75
C ARG A 156 -12.53 9.20 10.47
N GLN A 157 -12.30 8.46 9.39
CA GLN A 157 -11.00 7.89 9.00
C GLN A 157 -10.66 8.29 7.55
N ARG A 158 -10.92 9.54 7.20
CA ARG A 158 -10.80 10.06 5.83
C ARG A 158 -9.43 9.77 5.20
N GLN A 159 -8.35 10.04 5.95
CA GLN A 159 -6.98 9.86 5.44
C GLN A 159 -6.67 8.38 5.13
N LEU A 160 -7.02 7.47 6.05
CA LEU A 160 -6.84 6.04 5.86
C LEU A 160 -7.68 5.52 4.69
N THR A 161 -8.95 5.92 4.63
CA THR A 161 -9.88 5.51 3.55
C THR A 161 -9.39 6.00 2.20
N PHE A 162 -9.00 7.27 2.10
CA PHE A 162 -8.47 7.85 0.88
C PHE A 162 -7.19 7.15 0.44
N ALA A 163 -6.26 6.89 1.37
CA ALA A 163 -5.01 6.21 1.06
C ALA A 163 -5.23 4.78 0.54
N LEU A 164 -6.11 4.00 1.17
CA LEU A 164 -6.45 2.65 0.72
C LEU A 164 -7.04 2.66 -0.69
N GLU A 165 -8.02 3.53 -0.95
CA GLU A 165 -8.69 3.63 -2.25
C GLU A 165 -7.76 4.16 -3.35
N LEU A 166 -6.90 5.13 -3.05
CA LEU A 166 -5.93 5.66 -4.01
C LEU A 166 -4.92 4.59 -4.42
N ASN A 167 -4.31 3.90 -3.44
CA ASN A 167 -3.33 2.85 -3.73
C ASN A 167 -3.99 1.64 -4.41
N ARG A 168 -5.27 1.37 -4.12
CA ARG A 168 -6.07 0.39 -4.85
C ARG A 168 -6.24 0.77 -6.32
N ALA A 169 -6.60 2.03 -6.63
CA ALA A 169 -6.73 2.51 -8.00
C ALA A 169 -5.41 2.39 -8.77
N GLU A 170 -4.30 2.72 -8.12
CA GLU A 170 -2.96 2.59 -8.70
C GLU A 170 -2.62 1.12 -9.02
N CYS A 171 -2.93 0.18 -8.12
CA CYS A 171 -2.73 -1.24 -8.40
C CYS A 171 -3.64 -1.76 -9.52
N GLU A 172 -4.91 -1.33 -9.55
CA GLU A 172 -5.86 -1.67 -10.62
C GLU A 172 -5.33 -1.16 -11.98
N PHE A 173 -4.79 0.06 -12.02
CA PHE A 173 -4.12 0.62 -13.21
C PHE A 173 -2.94 -0.25 -13.66
N HIS A 174 -1.99 -0.55 -12.76
CA HIS A 174 -0.80 -1.35 -13.09
C HIS A 174 -1.13 -2.79 -13.51
N LEU A 175 -2.23 -3.35 -13.03
CA LEU A 175 -2.71 -4.67 -13.41
C LEU A 175 -3.58 -4.67 -14.68
N GLY A 176 -3.83 -3.49 -15.26
CA GLY A 176 -4.63 -3.34 -16.50
C GLY A 176 -6.14 -3.37 -16.28
N ALA A 177 -6.63 -3.31 -15.04
CA ALA A 177 -8.04 -3.14 -14.71
C ALA A 177 -8.46 -1.66 -14.87
N LEU A 178 -8.26 -1.12 -16.08
CA LEU A 178 -8.39 0.31 -16.38
C LEU A 178 -9.80 0.88 -16.10
N PRO A 179 -10.91 0.17 -16.39
CA PRO A 179 -12.24 0.67 -16.06
C PRO A 179 -12.46 0.86 -14.56
N ASP A 180 -12.00 -0.09 -13.74
CA ASP A 180 -12.13 -0.03 -12.28
C ASP A 180 -11.29 1.12 -11.71
N ALA A 181 -10.06 1.28 -12.23
CA ALA A 181 -9.18 2.38 -11.85
C ALA A 181 -9.77 3.75 -12.24
N GLU A 182 -10.33 3.90 -13.44
CA GLU A 182 -10.95 5.15 -13.88
C GLU A 182 -12.15 5.53 -13.00
N GLU A 183 -13.05 4.57 -12.72
CA GLU A 183 -14.19 4.80 -11.84
C GLU A 183 -13.74 5.23 -10.44
N ARG A 184 -12.77 4.52 -9.86
CA ARG A 184 -12.26 4.82 -8.51
C ARG A 184 -11.60 6.19 -8.45
N LEU A 185 -10.77 6.55 -9.43
CA LEU A 185 -10.13 7.85 -9.50
C LEU A 185 -11.13 9.00 -9.72
N ALA A 186 -12.22 8.77 -10.47
CA ALA A 186 -13.29 9.75 -10.61
C ALA A 186 -14.02 9.99 -9.28
N GLN A 187 -14.30 8.93 -8.51
CA GLN A 187 -14.88 9.05 -7.17
C GLN A 187 -13.93 9.77 -6.19
N LEU A 188 -12.64 9.44 -6.22
CA LEU A 188 -11.62 10.09 -5.38
C LEU A 188 -11.44 11.56 -5.72
N SER A 189 -11.53 11.95 -7.00
CA SER A 189 -11.46 13.36 -7.43
C SER A 189 -12.52 14.21 -6.73
N ASN A 190 -13.72 13.67 -6.51
CA ASN A 190 -14.80 14.37 -5.81
C ASN A 190 -14.63 14.42 -4.28
N ARG A 191 -13.76 13.58 -3.72
CA ARG A 191 -13.53 13.42 -2.28
C ARG A 191 -12.20 14.01 -1.80
N ALA A 192 -11.31 14.38 -2.72
CA ALA A 192 -10.02 14.96 -2.42
C ALA A 192 -10.20 16.40 -1.89
N VAL A 193 -9.83 16.61 -0.62
CA VAL A 193 -10.05 17.89 0.09
C VAL A 193 -8.79 18.73 0.13
N CYS A 194 -7.63 18.12 0.38
CA CYS A 194 -6.36 18.85 0.40
C CYS A 194 -5.66 18.81 -0.96
N SER A 195 -4.72 19.73 -1.16
CA SER A 195 -3.91 19.86 -2.38
C SER A 195 -3.20 18.57 -2.73
N ASP A 196 -2.66 17.87 -1.73
CA ASP A 196 -1.85 16.67 -1.95
C ASP A 196 -2.70 15.50 -2.45
N ASP A 197 -3.89 15.32 -1.86
CA ASP A 197 -4.88 14.33 -2.31
C ASP A 197 -5.33 14.62 -3.76
N GLN A 198 -5.59 15.89 -4.07
CA GLN A 198 -6.02 16.33 -5.41
C GLN A 198 -4.93 16.11 -6.46
N ALA A 199 -3.68 16.44 -6.11
CA ALA A 199 -2.53 16.25 -6.97
C ALA A 199 -2.26 14.76 -7.24
N ALA A 200 -2.30 13.92 -6.22
CA ALA A 200 -2.08 12.49 -6.36
C ALA A 200 -3.12 11.83 -7.28
N VAL A 201 -4.40 12.19 -7.13
CA VAL A 201 -5.47 11.72 -8.02
C VAL A 201 -5.30 12.24 -9.44
N ALA A 202 -4.97 13.52 -9.61
CA ALA A 202 -4.74 14.11 -10.93
C ALA A 202 -3.57 13.43 -11.67
N CYS A 203 -2.47 13.15 -10.96
CA CYS A 203 -1.31 12.41 -11.49
C CYS A 203 -1.73 11.03 -12.03
N LEU A 204 -2.43 10.22 -11.23
CA LEU A 204 -2.86 8.89 -11.66
C LEU A 204 -3.86 8.95 -12.82
N ARG A 205 -4.73 9.96 -12.87
CA ARG A 205 -5.65 10.15 -14.01
C ARG A 205 -4.92 10.55 -15.29
N ILE A 206 -3.90 11.41 -15.20
CA ILE A 206 -3.04 11.78 -16.33
C ILE A 206 -2.37 10.53 -16.89
N ASP A 207 -1.76 9.72 -16.02
CA ASP A 207 -1.06 8.49 -16.39
C ASP A 207 -2.03 7.46 -17.00
N LEU A 208 -3.22 7.29 -16.41
CA LEU A 208 -4.28 6.41 -16.91
C LEU A 208 -4.77 6.83 -18.30
N TYR A 209 -5.08 8.11 -18.51
CA TYR A 209 -5.54 8.59 -19.82
C TYR A 209 -4.43 8.55 -20.87
N ALA A 210 -3.17 8.76 -20.48
CA ALA A 210 -2.02 8.58 -21.35
C ALA A 210 -1.89 7.12 -21.82
N ALA A 211 -1.99 6.15 -20.91
CA ALA A 211 -1.96 4.73 -21.22
C ALA A 211 -3.11 4.28 -22.14
N LEU A 212 -4.27 4.94 -22.05
CA LEU A 212 -5.41 4.72 -22.95
C LEU A 212 -5.31 5.45 -24.30
N GLY A 213 -4.25 6.22 -24.54
CA GLY A 213 -4.10 7.06 -25.74
C GLY A 213 -5.08 8.25 -25.79
N GLN A 214 -5.73 8.57 -24.67
CA GLN A 214 -6.70 9.66 -24.54
C GLN A 214 -6.00 10.96 -24.13
N THR A 215 -5.02 11.41 -24.93
CA THR A 215 -4.16 12.55 -24.60
C THR A 215 -4.93 13.84 -24.34
N GLY A 216 -6.05 14.08 -25.05
CA GLY A 216 -6.91 15.24 -24.78
C GLY A 216 -7.51 15.23 -23.36
N ARG A 217 -7.88 14.07 -22.82
CA ARG A 217 -8.36 13.95 -21.44
C ARG A 217 -7.23 14.06 -20.42
N SER A 218 -6.07 13.49 -20.73
CA SER A 218 -4.86 13.63 -19.93
C SER A 218 -4.49 15.12 -19.77
N ALA A 219 -4.41 15.85 -20.89
CA ALA A 219 -4.18 17.30 -20.89
C ALA A 219 -5.25 18.07 -20.12
N ALA A 220 -6.54 17.76 -20.32
CA ALA A 220 -7.62 18.44 -19.60
C ALA A 220 -7.48 18.32 -18.08
N VAL A 221 -7.15 17.12 -17.56
CA VAL A 221 -6.93 16.92 -16.11
C VAL A 221 -5.78 17.80 -15.60
N GLY A 222 -4.67 17.85 -16.33
CA GLY A 222 -3.51 18.66 -15.97
C GLY A 222 -3.79 20.16 -15.99
N LEU A 223 -4.46 20.66 -17.04
CA LEU A 223 -4.84 22.07 -17.17
C LEU A 223 -5.84 22.49 -16.10
N ASP A 224 -6.82 21.65 -15.78
CA ASP A 224 -7.77 21.93 -14.70
C ASP A 224 -7.07 22.02 -13.34
N HIS A 225 -6.07 21.16 -13.07
CA HIS A 225 -5.26 21.24 -11.85
C HIS A 225 -4.48 22.56 -11.78
N VAL A 226 -3.78 22.94 -12.86
CA VAL A 226 -3.04 24.21 -12.95
C VAL A 226 -3.97 25.41 -12.70
N ARG A 227 -5.17 25.40 -13.29
CA ARG A 227 -6.17 26.47 -13.09
C ARG A 227 -6.63 26.55 -11.65
N GLN A 228 -6.91 25.42 -11.01
CA GLN A 228 -7.42 25.38 -9.64
C GLN A 228 -6.38 25.80 -8.60
N HIS A 229 -5.11 25.42 -8.79
CA HIS A 229 -4.07 25.59 -7.76
C HIS A 229 -3.17 26.82 -7.97
N LEU A 230 -2.93 27.24 -9.21
CA LEU A 230 -2.14 28.43 -9.53
C LEU A 230 -2.98 29.59 -10.07
N GLY A 231 -4.26 29.38 -10.37
CA GLY A 231 -5.12 30.40 -11.00
C GLY A 231 -4.70 30.70 -12.43
N ILE A 232 -3.90 29.84 -13.05
CA ILE A 232 -3.39 30.02 -14.41
C ILE A 232 -4.35 29.33 -15.38
N ASP A 233 -5.00 30.12 -16.25
CA ASP A 233 -5.90 29.59 -17.26
C ASP A 233 -5.17 29.47 -18.59
N TRP A 234 -4.79 28.23 -18.95
CA TRP A 234 -4.16 27.92 -20.22
C TRP A 234 -5.18 27.35 -21.21
N ALA A 235 -5.12 27.86 -22.45
CA ALA A 235 -5.89 27.29 -23.54
C ALA A 235 -5.38 25.86 -23.83
N PRO A 236 -6.27 24.86 -24.00
CA PRO A 236 -5.87 23.51 -24.39
C PRO A 236 -5.16 23.46 -25.76
N HIS A 237 -5.47 24.42 -26.62
CA HIS A 237 -4.88 24.59 -27.95
C HIS A 237 -4.52 26.07 -28.13
N PRO A 238 -3.40 26.54 -27.53
CA PRO A 238 -3.00 27.93 -27.65
C PRO A 238 -2.60 28.24 -29.10
N ALA A 239 -2.80 29.48 -29.54
CA ALA A 239 -2.29 29.91 -30.83
C ALA A 239 -0.76 30.04 -30.78
N ASP A 240 -0.08 29.82 -31.92
CA ASP A 240 1.39 29.92 -32.01
C ASP A 240 1.91 31.26 -31.46
N GLU A 241 1.18 32.36 -31.70
CA GLU A 241 1.54 33.70 -31.20
C GLU A 241 1.52 33.79 -29.66
N GLU A 242 0.60 33.07 -29.01
CA GLU A 242 0.53 33.01 -27.54
C GLU A 242 1.71 32.23 -26.98
N VAL A 243 2.06 31.11 -27.61
CA VAL A 243 3.22 30.30 -27.25
C VAL A 243 4.52 31.10 -27.42
N GLN A 244 4.69 31.81 -28.54
CA GLN A 244 5.88 32.65 -28.77
C GLN A 244 5.98 33.80 -27.76
N ARG A 245 4.84 34.37 -27.34
CA ARG A 245 4.81 35.42 -26.32
C ARG A 245 5.31 34.90 -24.97
N GLU A 246 4.88 33.70 -24.55
CA GLU A 246 5.35 33.08 -23.31
C GLU A 246 6.83 32.68 -23.39
N TYR A 247 7.30 32.15 -24.52
CA TYR A 247 8.74 31.94 -24.73
C TYR A 247 9.54 33.23 -24.58
N GLY A 248 9.08 34.33 -25.18
CA GLY A 248 9.71 35.64 -25.02
C GLY A 248 9.74 36.11 -23.57
N ARG A 249 8.67 35.87 -22.81
CA ARG A 249 8.59 36.19 -21.38
C ARG A 249 9.60 35.37 -20.57
N ILE A 250 9.71 34.07 -20.82
CA ILE A 250 10.68 33.17 -20.16
C ILE A 250 12.11 33.67 -20.44
N TRP A 251 12.45 33.94 -21.71
CA TRP A 251 13.76 34.48 -22.07
C TRP A 251 14.07 35.83 -21.42
N SER A 252 13.08 36.72 -21.35
CA SER A 252 13.25 38.00 -20.66
C SER A 252 13.47 37.82 -19.15
N GLN A 253 12.82 36.84 -18.52
CA GLN A 253 13.02 36.54 -17.11
C GLN A 253 14.39 35.92 -16.86
N LEU A 254 14.83 34.98 -17.70
CA LEU A 254 16.17 34.40 -17.64
C LEU A 254 17.25 35.49 -17.75
N GLY A 255 17.02 36.51 -18.58
CA GLY A 255 17.93 37.65 -18.72
C GLY A 255 19.25 37.23 -19.34
N SER A 256 20.37 37.65 -18.74
CA SER A 256 21.72 37.29 -19.20
C SER A 256 22.32 36.07 -18.49
N ARG A 257 21.52 35.33 -17.70
CA ARG A 257 21.98 34.18 -16.94
C ARG A 257 22.44 33.04 -17.85
N ALA A 258 23.58 32.44 -17.53
CA ALA A 258 24.04 31.22 -18.18
C ALA A 258 23.27 30.00 -17.66
N ILE A 259 23.22 28.91 -18.44
CA ILE A 259 22.49 27.69 -18.06
C ILE A 259 23.08 27.10 -16.76
N GLU A 260 24.40 27.17 -16.61
CA GLU A 260 25.13 26.69 -15.45
C GLU A 260 24.75 27.43 -14.16
N GLU A 261 24.31 28.68 -14.26
CA GLU A 261 23.90 29.51 -13.11
C GLU A 261 22.48 29.18 -12.63
N LEU A 262 21.70 28.42 -13.41
CA LEU A 262 20.34 28.06 -13.03
C LEU A 262 20.31 27.08 -11.84
N ILE A 263 21.36 26.29 -11.65
CA ILE A 263 21.48 25.35 -10.52
C ILE A 263 21.64 26.08 -9.18
N ASP A 264 22.17 27.30 -9.20
CA ASP A 264 22.38 28.13 -8.01
C ASP A 264 21.13 28.91 -7.60
N LEU A 265 20.04 28.80 -8.36
CA LEU A 265 18.78 29.44 -8.01
C LEU A 265 18.17 28.83 -6.74
N PRO A 266 17.46 29.63 -5.93
CA PRO A 266 16.78 29.12 -4.76
C PRO A 266 15.83 27.97 -5.13
N LEU A 267 15.90 26.89 -4.36
CA LEU A 267 14.94 25.79 -4.46
C LEU A 267 13.51 26.33 -4.34
N MET A 268 12.60 25.74 -5.13
CA MET A 268 11.18 26.05 -5.06
C MET A 268 10.66 25.73 -3.66
N ARG A 269 10.05 26.73 -3.01
CA ARG A 269 9.50 26.60 -1.64
C ARG A 269 7.98 26.63 -1.60
N ASP A 270 7.35 27.06 -2.68
CA ASP A 270 5.89 27.12 -2.78
C ASP A 270 5.33 25.72 -3.09
N PRO A 271 4.53 25.12 -2.19
CA PRO A 271 4.01 23.77 -2.38
C PRO A 271 3.08 23.63 -3.60
N ALA A 272 2.30 24.68 -3.91
CA ALA A 272 1.39 24.67 -5.06
C ALA A 272 2.17 24.62 -6.38
N SER A 273 3.26 25.39 -6.47
CA SER A 273 4.17 25.36 -7.61
C SER A 273 4.89 24.02 -7.74
N ALA A 274 5.34 23.42 -6.63
CA ALA A 274 6.01 22.11 -6.64
C ALA A 274 5.07 20.99 -7.12
N SER A 275 3.85 20.94 -6.57
CA SER A 275 2.80 20.01 -7.00
C SER A 275 2.45 20.16 -8.48
N THR A 276 2.37 21.42 -8.95
CA THR A 276 2.12 21.69 -10.37
C THR A 276 3.26 21.18 -11.25
N LEU A 277 4.52 21.30 -10.82
CA LEU A 277 5.65 20.80 -11.59
C LEU A 277 5.60 19.27 -11.77
N ASP A 278 5.14 18.53 -10.76
CA ASP A 278 4.94 17.08 -10.86
C ASP A 278 3.86 16.74 -11.91
N ILE A 279 2.76 17.49 -11.93
CA ILE A 279 1.69 17.38 -12.94
C ILE A 279 2.24 17.67 -14.34
N LEU A 280 2.97 18.77 -14.52
CA LEU A 280 3.53 19.16 -15.81
C LEU A 280 4.55 18.13 -16.32
N THR A 281 5.39 17.60 -15.44
CA THR A 281 6.38 16.59 -15.80
C THR A 281 5.72 15.32 -16.33
N ARG A 282 4.60 14.89 -15.73
CA ARG A 282 3.79 13.77 -16.23
C ARG A 282 3.13 14.07 -17.57
N LEU A 283 2.54 15.26 -17.73
CA LEU A 283 1.92 15.69 -18.98
C LEU A 283 2.91 15.70 -20.15
N VAL A 284 4.15 16.16 -19.92
CA VAL A 284 5.18 16.19 -20.96
C VAL A 284 5.41 14.77 -21.52
N GLY A 285 5.54 13.76 -20.67
CA GLY A 285 5.68 12.37 -21.12
C GLY A 285 4.43 11.85 -21.86
N ALA A 286 3.24 12.21 -21.40
CA ALA A 286 1.97 11.77 -21.98
C ALA A 286 1.66 12.40 -23.34
N VAL A 287 2.10 13.64 -23.58
CA VAL A 287 1.72 14.46 -24.74
C VAL A 287 2.82 14.52 -25.81
N TRP A 288 4.08 14.21 -25.48
CA TRP A 288 5.19 14.21 -26.47
C TRP A 288 5.09 13.15 -27.57
N HIS A 289 4.23 12.14 -27.40
CA HIS A 289 4.06 11.05 -28.37
C HIS A 289 2.81 11.19 -29.26
N THR A 290 2.14 12.34 -29.23
CA THR A 290 1.09 12.73 -30.19
C THR A 290 1.56 13.78 -31.15
#